data_AF-A0A5N1GJR4-F1
#
_entry.id   AF-A0A5N1GJR4-F1
#
_cell.length_a   1.000
_cell.length_b   1.000
_cell.length_c   1.000
_cell.angle_alpha   90.00
_cell.angle_beta   90.00
_cell.angle_gamma   90.00
#
_symmetry.space_group_name_H-M   'P 1'
#
loop_
_entity.id
_entity.type
_entity.pdbx_description
1 polymer ?
#
loop_
_entity_poly.entity_id
_entity_poly.type
_entity_poly.pdbx_seq_one_letter_code
_entity_poly.pdbx_strand_id
1 'polypeptide(L)'
;MNIYFNHNLHREPDQEAQTTNFWGQVLKQTFKNIWVFAWAQLKLLVLVFFVLGLGLHYLGIPWAWLLAVVIALLDALPVIGSGIVFVPWILYQWLLGDTSLGFWLLGLYLLVALMKQALEPFFLGRDLALPFWLPLLVTIICTLVFNVMGIVVSALVIPFLSAYRQVRRQTQDQRRDQNKEIEAEFTEMND
;
A
#
# COMPACT_ATOMS: atom_id res chain seq x y z
N MET A 1 -52.45 -28.61 -25.39
CA MET A 1 -51.09 -29.17 -25.28
C MET A 1 -50.26 -28.73 -26.48
N ASN A 2 -49.75 -27.51 -26.48
CA ASN A 2 -48.49 -27.15 -27.12
C ASN A 2 -48.04 -25.84 -26.50
N ILE A 3 -46.90 -25.87 -25.83
CA ILE A 3 -46.43 -24.85 -24.91
C ILE A 3 -45.73 -23.78 -25.74
N TYR A 4 -46.27 -22.57 -25.72
CA TYR A 4 -45.56 -21.37 -26.15
C TYR A 4 -44.39 -21.15 -25.19
N PHE A 5 -43.17 -21.45 -25.62
CA PHE A 5 -41.96 -21.01 -24.92
C PHE A 5 -41.00 -20.35 -25.90
N ASN A 6 -41.45 -19.22 -26.44
CA ASN A 6 -40.60 -18.24 -27.11
C ASN A 6 -39.91 -17.41 -26.03
N HIS A 7 -38.71 -17.81 -25.62
CA HIS A 7 -37.94 -17.22 -24.50
C HIS A 7 -36.90 -16.17 -24.98
N ASN A 8 -37.29 -15.27 -25.88
CA ASN A 8 -36.39 -14.21 -26.39
C ASN A 8 -37.02 -12.81 -26.30
N LEU A 9 -37.66 -12.47 -25.17
CA LEU A 9 -38.47 -11.24 -25.07
C LEU A 9 -38.02 -10.16 -24.09
N HIS A 10 -36.80 -10.21 -23.54
CA HIS A 10 -36.20 -9.03 -22.89
C HIS A 10 -34.68 -9.00 -23.08
N ARG A 11 -34.23 -8.42 -24.20
CA ARG A 11 -32.92 -7.75 -24.22
C ARG A 11 -33.12 -6.45 -23.46
N GLU A 12 -32.75 -6.52 -22.20
CA GLU A 12 -32.83 -5.45 -21.23
C GLU A 12 -31.86 -4.29 -21.61
N PRO A 13 -32.33 -3.03 -21.76
CA PRO A 13 -31.50 -1.87 -22.14
C PRO A 13 -30.58 -1.33 -21.02
N ASP A 14 -30.51 -2.02 -19.89
CA ASP A 14 -29.77 -1.66 -18.66
C ASP A 14 -28.29 -2.04 -18.67
N GLN A 15 -27.84 -2.90 -19.60
CA GLN A 15 -26.41 -3.24 -19.70
C GLN A 15 -25.53 -2.10 -20.24
N GLU A 16 -26.05 -1.18 -21.06
CA GLU A 16 -25.27 -0.03 -21.56
C GLU A 16 -25.27 1.17 -20.58
N ALA A 17 -26.30 1.32 -19.75
CA ALA A 17 -26.41 2.43 -18.80
C ALA A 17 -25.54 2.24 -17.54
N GLN A 18 -25.16 1.01 -17.20
CA GLN A 18 -24.22 0.73 -16.10
C GLN A 18 -22.75 0.97 -16.48
N THR A 19 -22.36 0.84 -17.76
CA THR A 19 -20.94 0.89 -18.17
C THR A 19 -20.36 2.28 -18.22
N THR A 20 -21.16 3.32 -18.48
CA THR A 20 -20.66 4.69 -18.68
C THR A 20 -20.22 5.37 -17.37
N ASN A 21 -20.90 5.07 -16.25
CA ASN A 21 -20.57 5.61 -14.93
C ASN A 21 -19.67 4.69 -14.10
N PHE A 22 -19.59 3.39 -14.42
CA PHE A 22 -18.74 2.41 -13.73
C PHE A 22 -17.25 2.74 -13.89
N TRP A 23 -16.77 3.00 -15.11
CA TRP A 23 -15.37 3.34 -15.36
C TRP A 23 -14.96 4.63 -14.66
N GLY A 24 -15.85 5.62 -14.60
CA GLY A 24 -15.62 6.88 -13.87
C GLY A 24 -15.48 6.66 -12.36
N GLN A 25 -16.31 5.79 -11.77
CA GLN A 25 -16.23 5.47 -10.34
C GLN A 25 -14.99 4.66 -10.00
N VAL A 26 -14.63 3.65 -10.81
CA VAL A 26 -13.41 2.87 -10.63
C VAL A 26 -12.18 3.76 -10.75
N LEU A 27 -12.10 4.62 -11.78
CA LEU A 27 -11.01 5.58 -11.92
C LEU A 27 -10.95 6.52 -10.71
N LYS A 28 -12.08 7.10 -10.30
CA LYS A 28 -12.11 8.04 -9.16
C LYS A 28 -11.69 7.38 -7.85
N GLN A 29 -12.08 6.12 -7.61
CA GLN A 29 -11.68 5.35 -6.44
C GLN A 29 -10.21 4.95 -6.49
N THR A 30 -9.70 4.51 -7.64
CA THR A 30 -8.28 4.19 -7.85
C THR A 30 -7.41 5.42 -7.70
N PHE A 31 -7.80 6.56 -8.28
CA PHE A 31 -7.09 7.83 -8.10
C PHE A 31 -7.09 8.27 -6.64
N LYS A 32 -8.22 8.15 -5.93
CA LYS A 32 -8.28 8.46 -4.50
C LYS A 32 -7.32 7.58 -3.69
N ASN A 33 -7.25 6.29 -3.98
CA ASN A 33 -6.37 5.36 -3.27
C ASN A 33 -4.89 5.61 -3.58
N ILE A 34 -4.56 5.91 -4.85
CA ILE A 34 -3.22 6.36 -5.25
C ILE A 34 -2.85 7.64 -4.52
N TRP A 35 -3.79 8.57 -4.37
CA TRP A 35 -3.56 9.83 -3.67
C TRP A 35 -3.26 9.61 -2.19
N VAL A 36 -4.07 8.79 -1.50
CA VAL A 36 -3.85 8.43 -0.10
C VAL A 36 -2.50 7.75 0.09
N PHE A 37 -2.14 6.82 -0.80
CA PHE A 37 -0.85 6.16 -0.77
C PHE A 37 0.31 7.13 -1.02
N ALA A 38 0.16 8.06 -1.98
CA ALA A 38 1.16 9.09 -2.25
C ALA A 38 1.38 10.01 -1.04
N TRP A 39 0.31 10.40 -0.33
CA TRP A 39 0.42 11.19 0.90
C TRP A 39 1.08 10.41 2.05
N ALA A 40 0.78 9.12 2.18
CA ALA A 40 1.45 8.25 3.15
C ALA A 40 2.93 8.11 2.83
N GLN A 41 3.28 7.88 1.55
CA GLN A 41 4.67 7.79 1.11
C GLN A 41 5.42 9.10 1.30
N LEU A 42 4.79 10.24 1.04
CA LEU A 42 5.42 11.54 1.25
C LEU A 42 5.81 11.76 2.72
N LYS A 43 4.94 11.36 3.66
CA LYS A 43 5.23 11.42 5.11
C LYS A 43 6.40 10.50 5.48
N LEU A 44 6.40 9.29 4.95
CA LEU A 44 7.44 8.29 5.18
C LEU A 44 8.79 8.77 4.63
N LEU A 45 8.79 9.35 3.44
CA LEU A 45 9.95 9.94 2.78
C LEU A 45 10.56 11.07 3.61
N VAL A 46 9.73 11.99 4.11
CA VAL A 46 10.21 13.09 4.97
C VAL A 46 10.84 12.54 6.26
N LEU A 47 10.22 11.54 6.88
CA LEU A 47 10.75 10.91 8.09
C LEU A 47 12.11 10.24 7.84
N VAL A 48 12.22 9.42 6.79
CA VAL A 48 13.46 8.75 6.40
C VAL A 48 14.54 9.76 6.05
N PHE A 49 14.18 10.84 5.36
CA PHE A 49 15.08 11.95 5.06
C PHE A 49 15.68 12.57 6.32
N PHE A 50 14.87 12.86 7.36
CA PHE A 50 15.38 13.41 8.61
C PHE A 50 16.31 12.42 9.34
N VAL A 51 15.94 11.14 9.40
CA VAL A 51 16.76 10.10 10.05
C VAL A 51 18.09 9.93 9.33
N LEU A 52 18.08 9.87 8.00
CA LEU A 52 19.30 9.82 7.18
C LEU A 52 20.13 11.10 7.33
N GLY A 53 19.50 12.27 7.27
CA GLY A 53 20.19 13.55 7.40
C GLY A 53 20.92 13.67 8.73
N LEU A 54 20.24 13.35 9.84
CA LEU A 54 20.83 13.36 11.18
C LEU A 54 21.89 12.26 11.34
N GLY A 55 21.64 11.06 10.84
CA GLY A 55 22.57 9.95 10.88
C GLY A 55 23.88 10.27 10.15
N LEU A 56 23.79 10.61 8.85
CA LEU A 56 24.98 10.96 8.06
C LEU A 56 25.70 12.20 8.61
N HIS A 57 24.96 13.17 9.16
CA HIS A 57 25.56 14.36 9.77
C HIS A 57 26.38 14.01 11.02
N TYR A 58 25.85 13.13 11.88
CA TYR A 58 26.57 12.67 13.07
C TYR A 58 27.83 11.88 12.72
N LEU A 59 27.81 11.16 11.60
CA LEU A 59 28.97 10.43 11.08
C LEU A 59 30.03 11.35 10.44
N GLY A 60 29.79 12.67 10.39
CA GLY A 60 30.74 13.64 9.84
C GLY A 60 30.87 13.58 8.32
N ILE A 61 29.91 12.97 7.61
CA ILE A 61 29.97 12.85 6.15
C ILE A 61 29.73 14.24 5.53
N PRO A 62 30.64 14.72 4.65
CA PRO A 62 30.43 15.98 3.97
C PRO A 62 29.19 15.87 3.07
N TRP A 63 28.40 16.93 3.00
CA TRP A 63 27.15 16.96 2.21
C TRP A 63 26.08 15.96 2.69
N ALA A 64 26.09 15.57 3.97
CA ALA A 64 25.14 14.63 4.58
C ALA A 64 23.67 14.87 4.20
N TRP A 65 23.21 16.13 4.26
CA TRP A 65 21.84 16.49 3.89
C TRP A 65 21.52 16.24 2.41
N LEU A 66 22.48 16.51 1.53
CA LEU A 66 22.32 16.36 0.08
C LEU A 66 22.25 14.87 -0.29
N LEU A 67 23.14 14.05 0.31
CA LEU A 67 23.08 12.59 0.23
C LEU A 67 21.79 12.03 0.82
N ALA A 68 21.33 12.54 1.95
CA ALA A 68 20.07 12.13 2.56
C ALA A 68 18.88 12.40 1.64
N VAL A 69 18.83 13.54 0.94
CA VAL A 69 17.79 13.80 -0.08
C VAL A 69 17.86 12.75 -1.17
N VAL A 70 19.04 12.51 -1.75
CA VAL A 70 19.22 11.56 -2.85
C VAL A 70 18.79 10.15 -2.43
N ILE A 71 19.26 9.68 -1.27
CA ILE A 71 18.94 8.36 -0.74
C ILE A 71 17.44 8.27 -0.42
N ALA A 72 16.84 9.28 0.20
CA ALA A 72 15.40 9.30 0.46
C ALA A 72 14.56 9.29 -0.83
N LEU A 73 15.02 9.98 -1.88
CA LEU A 73 14.38 9.96 -3.20
C LEU A 73 14.49 8.59 -3.87
N LEU A 74 15.65 7.93 -3.77
CA LEU A 74 15.84 6.55 -4.23
C LEU A 74 15.00 5.57 -3.40
N ASP A 75 14.87 5.82 -2.10
CA ASP A 75 14.10 5.00 -1.16
C ASP A 75 12.59 5.12 -1.35
N ALA A 76 12.14 6.23 -1.94
CA ALA A 76 10.78 6.41 -2.46
C ALA A 76 10.43 5.35 -3.52
N LEU A 77 11.44 4.79 -4.20
CA LEU A 77 11.26 3.67 -5.11
C LEU A 77 11.11 2.39 -4.29
N PRO A 78 9.94 1.72 -4.31
CA PRO A 78 9.68 0.55 -3.47
C PRO A 78 10.61 -0.64 -3.76
N VAL A 79 11.21 -0.68 -4.95
CA VAL A 79 12.05 -1.81 -5.42
C VAL A 79 13.53 -1.64 -5.08
N ILE A 80 14.04 -0.42 -5.22
CA ILE A 80 15.48 -0.16 -5.21
C ILE A 80 15.95 0.16 -3.79
N GLY A 81 15.14 0.92 -3.03
CA GLY A 81 15.40 1.26 -1.64
C GLY A 81 16.73 1.99 -1.41
N SER A 82 16.98 2.33 -0.15
CA SER A 82 18.28 2.85 0.31
C SER A 82 19.41 1.80 0.28
N GLY A 83 19.06 0.50 0.25
CA GLY A 83 20.02 -0.61 0.29
C GLY A 83 21.04 -0.61 -0.84
N ILE A 84 20.66 -0.17 -2.05
CA ILE A 84 21.58 -0.11 -3.18
C ILE A 84 22.72 0.90 -2.99
N VAL A 85 22.50 1.91 -2.15
CA VAL A 85 23.52 2.92 -1.82
C VAL A 85 24.31 2.48 -0.59
N PHE A 86 23.65 2.01 0.45
CA PHE A 86 24.31 1.60 1.69
C PHE A 86 25.19 0.36 1.54
N VAL A 87 24.74 -0.67 0.82
CA VAL A 87 25.49 -1.94 0.67
C VAL A 87 26.88 -1.74 0.06
N PRO A 88 27.03 -1.12 -1.14
CA PRO A 88 28.36 -0.89 -1.70
C PRO A 88 29.18 0.09 -0.86
N TRP A 89 28.55 1.07 -0.19
CA TRP A 89 29.27 2.02 0.65
C TRP A 89 29.84 1.37 1.91
N ILE A 90 29.09 0.51 2.59
CA ILE A 90 29.56 -0.26 3.75
C ILE A 90 30.75 -1.15 3.34
N LEU A 91 30.61 -1.85 2.21
CA LEU A 91 31.69 -2.67 1.64
C LEU A 91 32.94 -1.83 1.34
N TYR A 92 32.76 -0.65 0.75
CA TYR A 92 33.85 0.26 0.45
C TYR A 92 34.60 0.71 1.70
N GLN A 93 33.89 1.02 2.80
CA GLN A 93 34.54 1.41 4.06
C GLN A 93 35.28 0.25 4.74
N TRP A 94 34.73 -0.97 4.67
CA TRP A 94 35.43 -2.16 5.15
C TRP A 94 36.69 -2.46 4.33
N LEU A 95 36.66 -2.25 3.02
CA LEU A 95 37.84 -2.39 2.15
C LEU A 95 38.92 -1.34 2.45
N LEU A 96 38.53 -0.13 2.84
CA LEU A 96 39.44 0.94 3.28
C LEU A 96 40.02 0.71 4.68
N GLY A 97 39.53 -0.28 5.43
CA GLY A 97 39.95 -0.58 6.80
C GLY A 97 39.25 0.25 7.88
N ASP A 98 38.35 1.18 7.51
CA ASP A 98 37.60 2.01 8.45
C ASP A 98 36.32 1.28 8.91
N THR A 99 36.54 0.31 9.81
CA THR A 99 35.47 -0.54 10.35
C THR A 99 34.49 0.25 11.22
N SER A 100 34.94 1.31 11.89
CA SER A 100 34.09 2.17 12.73
C SER A 100 32.98 2.83 11.92
N LEU A 101 33.35 3.48 10.81
CA LEU A 101 32.38 4.13 9.92
C LEU A 101 31.44 3.10 9.29
N GLY A 102 31.97 1.95 8.88
CA GLY A 102 31.17 0.84 8.33
C GLY A 102 30.07 0.34 9.28
N PHE A 103 30.39 0.15 10.57
CA PHE A 103 29.38 -0.26 11.57
C PHE A 103 28.32 0.81 11.81
N TRP A 104 28.71 2.09 11.84
CA TRP A 104 27.74 3.19 11.96
C TRP A 104 26.80 3.26 10.75
N LEU A 105 27.31 3.10 9.53
CA LEU A 105 26.49 3.02 8.31
C LEU A 105 25.53 1.82 8.35
N LEU A 106 26.02 0.66 8.79
CA LEU A 106 25.20 -0.55 8.92
C LEU A 106 24.06 -0.35 9.93
N GLY A 107 24.35 0.26 11.08
CA GLY A 107 23.35 0.60 12.09
C GLY A 107 22.30 1.58 11.56
N LEU A 108 22.72 2.60 10.81
CA LEU A 108 21.82 3.55 10.19
C LEU A 108 20.92 2.88 9.14
N TYR A 109 21.49 1.99 8.31
CA TYR A 109 20.75 1.20 7.33
C TYR A 109 19.70 0.32 8.01
N LEU A 110 20.08 -0.40 9.07
CA LEU A 110 19.15 -1.23 9.85
C LEU A 110 18.04 -0.40 10.49
N LEU A 111 18.36 0.76 11.04
CA LEU A 111 17.36 1.67 11.62
C LEU A 111 16.33 2.10 10.58
N VAL A 112 16.78 2.54 9.40
CA VAL A 112 15.89 2.92 8.29
C VAL A 112 15.06 1.74 7.81
N ALA A 113 15.67 0.56 7.65
CA ALA A 113 14.98 -0.65 7.24
C ALA A 113 13.88 -1.06 8.25
N LEU A 114 14.17 -1.00 9.55
CA LEU A 114 13.20 -1.27 10.62
C LEU A 114 12.07 -0.25 10.63
N MET A 115 12.39 1.05 10.45
CA MET A 115 11.36 2.08 10.32
C MET A 115 10.45 1.78 9.12
N LYS A 116 10.98 1.42 7.95
CA LYS A 116 10.14 1.05 6.80
C LYS A 116 9.25 -0.16 7.11
N GLN A 117 9.84 -1.22 7.68
CA GLN A 117 9.09 -2.44 8.04
C GLN A 117 8.01 -2.21 9.09
N ALA A 118 8.19 -1.26 10.02
CA ALA A 118 7.18 -0.92 11.02
C ALA A 118 6.14 0.08 10.50
N LEU A 119 6.58 1.10 9.74
CA LEU A 119 5.71 2.18 9.29
C LEU A 119 4.84 1.77 8.11
N GLU A 120 5.32 0.94 7.18
CA GLU A 120 4.47 0.43 6.08
C GLU A 120 3.19 -0.23 6.62
N PRO A 121 3.24 -1.27 7.46
CA PRO A 121 2.03 -1.90 7.98
C PRO A 121 1.27 -1.02 8.99
N PHE A 122 1.93 -0.06 9.65
CA PHE A 122 1.24 0.89 10.54
C PHE A 122 0.36 1.89 9.76
N PHE A 123 0.90 2.48 8.69
CA PHE A 123 0.15 3.39 7.83
C PHE A 123 -0.93 2.64 7.04
N LEU A 124 -0.62 1.45 6.50
CA LEU A 124 -1.59 0.59 5.84
C LEU A 124 -2.65 0.05 6.81
N GLY A 125 -2.30 -0.21 8.08
CA GLY A 125 -3.21 -0.73 9.10
C GLY A 125 -4.24 0.29 9.58
N ARG A 126 -3.84 1.56 9.77
CA ARG A 126 -4.75 2.63 10.23
C ARG A 126 -5.78 3.04 9.18
N ASP A 127 -5.39 3.09 7.91
CA ASP A 127 -6.28 3.59 6.85
C ASP A 127 -7.11 2.49 6.17
N LEU A 128 -6.73 1.21 6.29
CA LEU A 128 -7.42 0.12 5.57
C LEU A 128 -8.20 -0.87 6.43
N ALA A 129 -8.16 -0.76 7.77
CA ALA A 129 -8.86 -1.69 8.68
C ALA A 129 -8.63 -3.18 8.33
N LEU A 130 -7.48 -3.47 7.70
CA LEU A 130 -7.08 -4.80 7.33
C LEU A 130 -6.30 -5.41 8.50
N PRO A 131 -6.52 -6.70 8.78
CA PRO A 131 -5.72 -7.36 9.79
C PRO A 131 -4.24 -7.39 9.39
N PHE A 132 -3.37 -7.13 10.36
CA PHE A 132 -1.91 -6.99 10.22
C PHE A 132 -1.24 -8.19 9.50
N TRP A 133 -1.83 -9.38 9.55
CA TRP A 133 -1.33 -10.59 8.88
C TRP A 133 -1.55 -10.64 7.37
N LEU A 134 -2.45 -9.83 6.81
CA LEU A 134 -2.82 -9.92 5.39
C LEU A 134 -1.72 -9.44 4.42
N PRO A 135 -1.07 -8.28 4.64
CA PRO A 135 0.07 -7.84 3.83
C PRO A 135 1.21 -8.85 3.89
N LEU A 136 1.48 -9.39 5.08
CA LEU A 136 2.53 -10.39 5.32
C LEU A 136 2.32 -11.64 4.46
N LEU A 137 1.08 -12.14 4.38
CA LEU A 137 0.73 -13.32 3.60
C LEU A 137 0.87 -13.07 2.09
N VAL A 138 0.44 -11.90 1.60
CA VAL A 138 0.52 -11.54 0.17
C VAL A 138 1.97 -11.37 -0.27
N THR A 139 2.81 -10.76 0.56
CA THR A 139 4.25 -10.64 0.30
C THR A 139 4.92 -12.00 0.24
N ILE A 140 4.62 -12.91 1.17
CA ILE A 140 5.17 -14.27 1.16
C ILE A 140 4.75 -15.04 -0.11
N ILE A 141 3.47 -14.98 -0.47
CA ILE A 141 2.93 -15.68 -1.65
C ILE A 141 3.53 -15.10 -2.94
N CYS A 142 3.60 -13.78 -3.10
CA CYS A 142 4.19 -13.18 -4.30
C CYS A 142 5.69 -13.49 -4.40
N THR A 143 6.41 -13.44 -3.28
CA THR A 143 7.86 -13.75 -3.22
C THR A 143 8.13 -15.23 -3.54
N LEU A 144 7.26 -16.15 -3.15
CA LEU A 144 7.38 -17.56 -3.52
C LEU A 144 7.17 -17.79 -5.02
N VAL A 145 6.27 -17.05 -5.68
CA VAL A 145 5.93 -17.23 -7.10
C VAL A 145 6.94 -16.54 -8.02
N PHE A 146 7.41 -15.34 -7.64
CA PHE A 146 8.26 -14.49 -8.48
C PHE A 146 9.68 -14.30 -7.92
N ASN A 147 10.06 -15.03 -6.87
CA ASN A 147 11.34 -14.87 -6.16
C ASN A 147 11.51 -13.41 -5.65
N VAL A 148 12.70 -12.83 -5.70
CA VAL A 148 12.97 -11.43 -5.27
C VAL A 148 12.05 -10.41 -5.97
N MET A 149 11.65 -10.65 -7.23
CA MET A 149 10.70 -9.78 -7.94
C MET A 149 9.29 -9.81 -7.33
N GLY A 150 8.95 -10.82 -6.55
CA GLY A 150 7.66 -10.95 -5.88
C GLY A 150 7.41 -9.90 -4.81
N ILE A 151 8.46 -9.35 -4.20
CA ILE A 151 8.35 -8.25 -3.25
C ILE A 151 7.83 -6.99 -3.99
N VAL A 152 8.35 -6.73 -5.19
CA VAL A 152 7.91 -5.64 -6.06
C VAL A 152 6.44 -5.78 -6.45
N VAL A 153 6.05 -6.99 -6.87
CA VAL A 153 4.68 -7.30 -7.27
C VAL A 153 3.73 -7.15 -6.07
N SER A 154 4.14 -7.60 -4.87
CA SER A 154 3.31 -7.44 -3.66
C SER A 154 3.06 -5.98 -3.28
N ALA A 155 4.05 -5.09 -3.43
CA ALA A 155 3.90 -3.66 -3.15
C ALA A 155 2.83 -3.00 -4.03
N LEU A 156 2.62 -3.51 -5.24
CA LEU A 156 1.56 -3.05 -6.16
C LEU A 156 0.21 -3.75 -5.93
N VAL A 157 0.24 -5.04 -5.56
CA VAL A 157 -0.97 -5.87 -5.39
C VAL A 157 -1.68 -5.63 -4.06
N ILE A 158 -0.96 -5.36 -2.97
CA ILE A 158 -1.55 -5.12 -1.64
C ILE A 158 -2.50 -3.91 -1.64
N PRO A 159 -2.13 -2.73 -2.19
CA PRO A 159 -3.04 -1.58 -2.32
C PRO A 159 -4.24 -1.85 -3.24
N PHE A 160 -4.06 -2.70 -4.26
CA PHE A 160 -5.12 -3.05 -5.20
C PHE A 160 -6.15 -4.01 -4.57
N LEU A 161 -5.67 -5.03 -3.85
CA LEU A 161 -6.51 -6.00 -3.16
C LEU A 161 -7.29 -5.36 -2.00
N SER A 162 -6.66 -4.42 -1.31
CA SER A 162 -7.29 -3.70 -0.23
C SER A 162 -8.40 -2.77 -0.73
N ALA A 163 -8.16 -2.07 -1.84
CA ALA A 163 -9.17 -1.29 -2.56
C ALA A 163 -10.38 -2.15 -2.95
N TYR A 164 -10.13 -3.34 -3.51
CA TYR A 164 -11.18 -4.28 -3.91
C TYR A 164 -12.01 -4.80 -2.72
N ARG A 165 -11.38 -5.11 -1.59
CA ARG A 165 -12.09 -5.57 -0.38
C ARG A 165 -12.87 -4.45 0.31
N GLN A 166 -12.36 -3.21 0.28
CA GLN A 166 -13.00 -2.08 0.92
C GLN A 166 -14.34 -1.72 0.27
N VAL A 167 -14.43 -1.85 -1.06
CA VAL A 167 -15.68 -1.67 -1.81
C VAL A 167 -16.74 -2.71 -1.41
N ARG A 168 -16.36 -3.99 -1.23
CA ARG A 168 -17.32 -5.02 -0.82
C ARG A 168 -17.87 -4.86 0.60
N ARG A 169 -17.10 -4.28 1.53
CA ARG A 169 -17.56 -4.07 2.92
C ARG A 169 -18.55 -2.92 3.05
N GLN A 170 -18.36 -1.82 2.30
CA GLN A 170 -19.31 -0.70 2.30
C GLN A 170 -20.70 -1.11 1.81
N THR A 171 -20.79 -2.02 0.85
CA THR A 171 -22.07 -2.51 0.32
C THR A 171 -22.84 -3.36 1.34
N GLN A 172 -22.15 -3.94 2.32
CA GLN A 172 -22.76 -4.85 3.28
C GLN A 172 -23.33 -4.11 4.51
N ASP A 173 -22.65 -3.06 4.97
CA ASP A 173 -23.13 -2.26 6.10
C ASP A 173 -24.35 -1.42 5.72
N GLN A 174 -24.37 -0.81 4.53
CA GLN A 174 -25.55 -0.08 4.03
C GLN A 174 -26.81 -0.95 3.94
N ARG A 175 -26.67 -2.20 3.48
CA ARG A 175 -27.80 -3.15 3.41
C ARG A 175 -28.30 -3.57 4.78
N ARG A 176 -27.43 -3.55 5.79
CA ARG A 176 -27.76 -3.99 7.15
C ARG A 176 -28.50 -2.90 7.93
N ASP A 177 -28.12 -1.65 7.75
CA ASP A 177 -28.83 -0.51 8.36
C ASP A 177 -30.20 -0.31 7.70
N GLN A 178 -30.28 -0.46 6.37
CA GLN A 178 -31.54 -0.38 5.65
C GLN A 178 -32.53 -1.51 6.04
N ASN A 179 -32.04 -2.74 6.27
CA ASN A 179 -32.91 -3.83 6.76
C ASN A 179 -33.44 -3.59 8.18
N LYS A 180 -32.66 -2.92 9.04
CA LYS A 180 -33.10 -2.57 10.40
C LYS A 180 -34.15 -1.48 10.42
N GLU A 181 -34.02 -0.48 9.55
CA GLU A 181 -35.05 0.56 9.40
C GLU A 181 -36.37 -0.04 8.90
N ILE A 182 -36.29 -0.95 7.92
CA ILE A 182 -37.47 -1.68 7.43
C ILE A 182 -38.09 -2.53 8.54
N GLU A 183 -37.30 -3.30 9.31
CA GLU A 183 -37.81 -4.09 10.45
C GLU A 183 -38.43 -3.22 11.56
N ALA A 184 -37.88 -2.03 11.82
CA ALA A 184 -38.43 -1.09 12.80
C ALA A 184 -39.76 -0.49 12.31
N GLU A 185 -39.85 -0.09 11.04
CA GLU A 185 -41.09 0.42 10.42
C GLU A 185 -42.19 -0.65 10.37
N PHE A 186 -41.83 -1.91 10.11
CA PHE A 186 -42.78 -3.03 10.19
C PHE A 186 -43.26 -3.35 11.61
N THR A 187 -42.44 -3.07 12.63
CA THR A 187 -42.81 -3.31 14.05
C THR A 187 -43.73 -2.21 14.57
N GLU A 188 -43.45 -0.93 14.25
CA GLU A 188 -44.33 0.20 14.62
C GLU A 188 -45.71 0.16 13.95
N MET A 189 -45.84 -0.51 12.81
CA MET A 189 -47.12 -0.61 12.07
C MET A 189 -48.04 -1.73 12.59
N ASN A 190 -47.52 -2.63 13.42
CA ASN A 190 -48.22 -3.82 13.92
C ASN A 190 -48.53 -3.75 15.42
N ASP A 191 -48.10 -2.69 16.12
CA ASP A 191 -48.48 -2.30 17.48
C ASP A 191 -49.55 -1.19 17.45
#